data_AF-A0A925ZBG8-F1
#
_entry.id   AF-A0A925ZBG8-F1
#
_cell.length_a   1.000
_cell.length_b   1.000
_cell.length_c   1.000
_cell.angle_alpha   90.00
_cell.angle_beta   90.00
_cell.angle_gamma   90.00
#
_symmetry.space_group_name_H-M   'P 1'
#
loop_
_entity.id
_entity.type
_entity.pdbx_description
1 polymer ?
#
loop_
_entity_poly.entity_id
_entity_poly.type
_entity_poly.pdbx_seq_one_letter_code
_entity_poly.pdbx_strand_id
1 'polypeptide(L)'
;MNRLAAILPASSVLVDVEATSKKRAFEQAGLLFENQHQVARATVTDNLFARERLGSTGLGHGVAIPHGRVKGLKNPLAAVLRLQQPIP
;
A
#
# COMPACT_ATOMS: atom_id res chain seq x y z
N MET A 1 18.87 13.04 -2.96
CA MET A 1 17.42 12.76 -3.08
C MET A 1 17.24 11.53 -3.98
N ASN A 2 16.38 10.57 -3.63
CA ASN A 2 16.24 9.29 -4.37
C ASN A 2 14.92 9.25 -5.17
N ARG A 3 14.65 8.14 -5.88
CA ARG A 3 13.44 7.98 -6.71
C ARG A 3 12.12 8.04 -5.94
N LEU A 4 12.11 7.72 -4.64
CA LEU A 4 10.89 7.78 -3.82
C LEU A 4 10.42 9.21 -3.58
N ALA A 5 11.36 10.17 -3.52
CA ALA A 5 11.02 11.58 -3.28
C ALA A 5 10.04 12.15 -4.32
N ALA A 6 9.99 11.58 -5.53
CA ALA A 6 9.07 12.01 -6.58
C ALA A 6 7.65 11.42 -6.46
N ILE A 7 7.46 10.36 -5.66
CA ILE A 7 6.21 9.56 -5.65
C ILE A 7 5.65 9.29 -4.24
N LEU A 8 6.37 9.68 -3.18
CA LEU A 8 5.99 9.47 -1.79
C LEU A 8 5.91 10.82 -1.06
N PRO A 9 4.84 11.61 -1.26
CA PRO A 9 4.64 12.83 -0.50
C PRO A 9 4.34 12.49 0.98
N ALA A 10 4.57 13.45 1.88
CA ALA A 10 4.32 13.26 3.31
C ALA A 10 2.87 12.85 3.61
N SER A 11 1.91 13.29 2.79
CA SER A 11 0.50 12.90 2.90
C SER A 11 0.28 11.39 2.69
N SER A 12 1.16 10.69 1.97
CA SER A 12 1.07 9.25 1.72
C SER A 12 1.80 8.41 2.79
N VAL A 13 2.22 9.03 3.88
CA VAL A 13 2.83 8.37 5.04
C VAL A 13 1.82 8.35 6.17
N LEU A 14 1.33 7.16 6.49
CA LEU A 14 0.44 6.92 7.62
C LEU A 14 1.20 6.19 8.73
N VAL A 15 1.09 6.70 9.94
CA VAL A 15 1.61 6.07 11.15
C VAL A 15 0.45 5.66 12.04
N ASP A 16 0.72 4.67 12.89
CA ASP A 16 -0.23 4.15 13.88
C ASP A 16 -1.55 3.71 13.23
N VAL A 17 -1.43 3.07 12.07
CA VAL A 17 -2.57 2.51 11.33
C VAL A 17 -3.11 1.29 12.08
N GLU A 18 -4.40 1.33 12.39
CA GLU A 18 -5.12 0.19 12.97
C GLU A 18 -5.47 -0.82 11.88
N ALA A 19 -4.80 -1.96 11.90
CA ALA A 19 -5.12 -3.09 11.04
C ALA A 19 -4.87 -4.39 11.79
N THR A 20 -5.87 -5.27 11.80
CA THR A 20 -5.80 -6.59 12.46
C THR A 20 -5.41 -7.72 11.52
N SER A 21 -5.25 -7.42 10.22
CA SER A 21 -4.91 -8.39 9.19
C SER A 21 -4.35 -7.71 7.95
N LYS A 22 -3.74 -8.50 7.08
CA LYS A 22 -3.27 -8.07 5.76
C LYS A 22 -4.37 -7.45 4.92
N LYS A 23 -5.60 -8.00 5.01
CA LYS A 23 -6.78 -7.44 4.34
C LYS A 23 -7.08 -6.02 4.77
N ARG A 24 -7.10 -5.78 6.08
CA ARG A 24 -7.33 -4.44 6.62
C ARG A 24 -6.22 -3.48 6.22
N ALA A 25 -4.95 -3.91 6.26
CA ALA A 25 -3.84 -3.07 5.81
C ALA A 25 -3.96 -2.67 4.33
N PHE A 26 -4.36 -3.59 3.46
CA PHE A 26 -4.56 -3.30 2.03
C PHE A 26 -5.78 -2.41 1.76
N GLU A 27 -6.86 -2.59 2.51
CA GLU A 27 -8.04 -1.71 2.46
C GLU A 27 -7.67 -0.26 2.88
N GLN A 28 -6.82 -0.09 3.89
CA GLN A 28 -6.30 1.22 4.30
C GLN A 28 -5.45 1.87 3.20
N ALA A 29 -4.57 1.10 2.57
CA ALA A 29 -3.81 1.58 1.42
C ALA A 29 -4.74 1.98 0.26
N GLY A 30 -5.78 1.19 -0.02
CA GLY A 30 -6.79 1.50 -1.03
C GLY A 30 -7.51 2.82 -0.76
N LEU A 31 -7.95 3.05 0.48
CA LEU A 31 -8.58 4.30 0.88
C LEU A 31 -7.64 5.50 0.71
N LEU A 32 -6.37 5.34 1.08
CA LEU A 32 -5.35 6.39 0.93
C LEU A 32 -5.17 6.79 -0.55
N PHE A 33 -4.98 5.80 -1.42
CA PHE A 33 -4.79 6.06 -2.86
C PHE A 33 -6.06 6.61 -3.53
N GLU A 34 -7.25 6.23 -3.07
CA GLU A 34 -8.49 6.82 -3.56
C GLU A 34 -8.59 8.30 -3.20
N ASN A 35 -8.36 8.64 -1.94
CA ASN A 35 -8.45 10.02 -1.45
C ASN A 35 -7.42 10.94 -2.13
N GLN A 36 -6.22 10.44 -2.42
CA GLN A 36 -5.12 11.26 -2.94
C GLN A 36 -5.00 11.25 -4.47
N HIS A 37 -5.39 10.17 -5.11
CA HIS A 37 -5.10 9.94 -6.54
C HIS A 37 -6.32 9.49 -7.34
N GLN A 38 -7.51 9.44 -6.74
CA GLN A 38 -8.76 9.04 -7.41
C GLN A 38 -8.69 7.65 -8.05
N VAL A 39 -7.84 6.76 -7.50
CA VAL A 39 -7.80 5.35 -7.87
C VAL A 39 -8.79 4.62 -6.98
N ALA A 40 -9.80 3.96 -7.56
CA ALA A 40 -10.81 3.26 -6.79
C ALA A 40 -10.19 2.31 -5.75
N ARG A 41 -10.59 2.45 -4.48
CA ARG A 41 -10.00 1.71 -3.36
C ARG A 41 -10.08 0.19 -3.54
N ALA A 42 -11.17 -0.28 -4.16
CA ALA A 42 -11.39 -1.70 -4.46
C ALA A 42 -10.34 -2.20 -5.46
N THR A 43 -10.09 -1.44 -6.54
CA THR A 43 -9.05 -1.77 -7.53
C THR A 43 -7.67 -1.88 -6.89
N VAL A 44 -7.30 -0.96 -6.00
CA VAL A 44 -6.02 -1.04 -5.28
C VAL A 44 -5.97 -2.30 -4.41
N THR A 45 -6.98 -2.51 -3.57
CA THR A 45 -7.05 -3.63 -2.64
C THR A 45 -6.97 -4.97 -3.37
N ASP A 46 -7.74 -5.12 -4.46
CA ASP A 46 -7.79 -6.33 -5.26
C ASP A 46 -6.45 -6.59 -5.97
N ASN A 47 -5.81 -5.56 -6.51
CA ASN A 47 -4.52 -5.72 -7.19
C ASN A 47 -3.38 -6.06 -6.23
N LEU A 48 -3.37 -5.46 -5.03
CA LEU A 48 -2.43 -5.82 -3.97
C LEU A 48 -2.63 -7.28 -3.55
N PHE A 49 -3.89 -7.70 -3.36
CA PHE A 49 -4.20 -9.10 -3.03
C PHE A 49 -3.85 -10.08 -4.15
N ALA A 50 -4.13 -9.72 -5.39
CA ALA A 50 -3.79 -10.54 -6.55
C ALA A 50 -2.29 -10.81 -6.60
N ARG A 51 -1.45 -9.78 -6.32
CA ARG A 51 -0.01 -9.97 -6.21
C ARG A 51 0.38 -10.81 -5.01
N GLU A 52 -0.19 -10.54 -3.84
CA GLU A 52 0.16 -11.24 -2.59
C GLU A 52 -0.15 -12.76 -2.68
N ARG A 53 -1.20 -13.15 -3.41
CA ARG A 53 -1.56 -14.56 -3.64
C ARG A 53 -0.49 -15.36 -4.40
N LEU A 54 0.37 -14.69 -5.18
CA LEU A 54 1.48 -15.36 -5.88
C LEU A 54 2.65 -15.70 -4.95
N GLY A 55 2.65 -15.15 -3.73
CA GLY A 55 3.71 -15.29 -2.77
C GLY A 55 3.86 -14.00 -1.96
N SER A 56 4.17 -14.17 -0.67
CA SER A 56 4.32 -13.07 0.29
C SER A 56 5.20 -11.95 -0.27
N THR A 57 4.77 -10.71 -0.07
CA THR A 57 5.58 -9.52 -0.34
C THR A 57 6.40 -9.07 0.88
N GLY A 58 6.40 -9.88 1.95
CA GLY A 58 7.24 -9.70 3.13
C GLY A 58 8.72 -9.94 2.83
N LEU A 59 9.57 -9.06 3.33
CA LEU A 59 11.04 -9.14 3.22
C LEU A 59 11.70 -9.72 4.49
N GLY A 60 10.89 -10.08 5.49
CA GLY A 60 11.36 -10.42 6.84
C GLY A 60 11.45 -9.18 7.74
N HIS A 61 11.76 -9.42 9.02
CA HIS A 61 11.98 -8.36 10.03
C HIS A 61 10.84 -7.33 10.14
N GLY A 62 9.59 -7.75 9.91
CA GLY A 62 8.41 -6.88 10.02
C GLY A 62 8.24 -5.89 8.87
N VAL A 63 8.95 -6.07 7.75
CA VAL A 63 8.85 -5.20 6.56
C VAL A 63 8.24 -5.96 5.38
N ALA A 64 7.39 -5.29 4.61
CA ALA A 64 6.81 -5.80 3.38
C ALA A 64 6.73 -4.70 2.31
N ILE A 65 6.68 -5.11 1.03
CA ILE A 65 6.44 -4.20 -0.10
C ILE A 65 5.24 -4.70 -0.90
N PRO A 66 4.00 -4.53 -0.40
CA PRO A 66 2.80 -4.80 -1.19
C PRO A 66 2.80 -3.93 -2.45
N HIS A 67 2.63 -4.55 -3.62
CA HIS A 67 2.65 -3.84 -4.90
C HIS A 67 1.65 -4.45 -5.88
N GLY A 68 1.21 -3.66 -6.86
CA GLY A 68 0.26 -4.09 -7.87
C GLY A 68 0.28 -3.15 -9.08
N ARG A 69 -0.35 -3.57 -10.18
CA ARG A 69 -0.50 -2.75 -11.39
C ARG A 69 -1.91 -2.19 -11.45
N VAL A 70 -2.04 -0.90 -11.77
CA VAL A 70 -3.35 -0.25 -12.00
C VAL A 70 -3.42 0.18 -13.46
N LYS A 71 -4.46 -0.27 -14.18
CA LYS A 71 -4.68 0.10 -15.59
C LYS A 71 -4.87 1.61 -15.71
N GLY A 72 -4.18 2.24 -16.66
CA GLY A 72 -4.28 3.67 -16.93
C GLY A 72 -3.37 4.56 -16.08
N LEU A 73 -2.75 4.02 -15.02
CA LEU A 73 -1.81 4.77 -14.20
C LEU A 73 -0.53 5.08 -15.00
N LYS A 74 -0.17 6.37 -15.11
CA LYS A 74 0.98 6.84 -15.91
C LYS A 74 2.28 6.94 -15.12
N ASN A 75 2.18 7.26 -13.84
CA ASN A 75 3.32 7.39 -12.93
C ASN A 75 3.12 6.46 -11.73
N PRO A 76 4.19 5.86 -11.17
CA PRO A 76 4.08 5.09 -9.94
C PRO A 76 3.55 5.95 -8.80
N LEU A 77 2.81 5.32 -7.90
CA LEU A 77 2.37 5.90 -6.64
C LEU A 77 2.96 5.05 -5.50
N ALA A 78 3.34 5.69 -4.40
CA ALA A 78 3.87 5.01 -3.23
C ALA A 78 3.20 5.52 -1.95
N ALA A 79 3.11 4.64 -0.97
CA ALA A 79 2.67 4.95 0.38
C ALA A 79 3.52 4.18 1.39
N VAL A 80 3.60 4.71 2.61
CA VAL A 80 4.19 4.02 3.76
C VAL A 80 3.13 3.94 4.83
N LEU A 81 2.86 2.73 5.31
CA LEU A 81 1.95 2.48 6.42
C LEU A 81 2.76 1.81 7.54
N ARG A 82 2.86 2.48 8.69
CA ARG A 82 3.32 1.84 9.94
C ARG A 82 2.10 1.44 10.75
N LEU A 83 1.91 0.15 10.95
CA LEU A 83 0.80 -0.36 11.74
C LEU A 83 1.06 -0.16 13.24
N GLN A 84 0.00 -0.01 14.04
CA GLN A 84 0.14 0.02 15.51
C GLN A 84 0.66 -1.30 16.06
N GLN A 85 0.18 -2.41 15.50
CA GLN A 85 0.54 -3.76 15.92
C GLN A 85 1.00 -4.57 14.70
N PRO A 86 2.01 -5.44 14.83
CA PRO A 86 2.38 -6.39 13.78
C PRO A 86 1.19 -7.28 13.41
N ILE A 87 1.13 -7.67 12.13
CA ILE A 87 0.13 -8.59 11.60
C ILE A 87 0.80 -9.79 10.93
N PRO A 88 0.13 -10.97 10.87
CA PRO A 88 0.60 -12.11 10.09
C PRO A 88 0.60 -11.90 8.56
#